data_AF-A0A7S1KPX5-F1
#
_entry.id   AF-A0A7S1KPX5-F1
#
_cell.length_a   1.000
_cell.length_b   1.000
_cell.length_c   1.000
_cell.angle_alpha   90.00
_cell.angle_beta   90.00
_cell.angle_gamma   90.00
#
_symmetry.space_group_name_H-M   'P 1'
#
loop_
_entity.id
_entity.type
_entity.pdbx_description
1 polymer ?
#
loop_
_entity_poly.entity_id
_entity_poly.type
_entity_poly.pdbx_seq_one_letter_code
_entity_poly.pdbx_strand_id
1 'polypeptide(L)'
;MPKPIIFIEDQLCFLVSSSVPSNNSRGTVSRSSKSRSKGASASSVFYLTVDNKFEFQPFFEGYDFGPLHLAHVYYFCRLVDYKLKELAKLQQQLCIVTSLNGKKRANAAWLMCAYMLLRQGKTPEEAYAPVKDMYPPFIPFRDAAQSMSTFDLTILDCLRGLKKAVQFGFFDYDKFNGEEYLFYEQVENGDLNWIVPGKCIAFSGPHPRRLGSDGYMHFTPEDYFDMFKRWGVSGIVRFNKKIYDARRFTQNGFNHHDFFFVDGGLPTEVI
;
A
#
# COMPACT_ATOMS: atom_id res chain seq x y z
N MET A 1 7.55 -15.99 -25.45
CA MET A 1 7.52 -15.39 -24.10
C MET A 1 6.64 -14.14 -24.15
N PRO A 2 5.86 -13.84 -23.10
CA PRO A 2 5.12 -12.58 -23.02
C PRO A 2 6.09 -11.40 -23.14
N LYS A 3 5.69 -10.36 -23.88
CA LYS A 3 6.53 -9.17 -24.08
C LYS A 3 6.48 -8.31 -22.81
N PRO A 4 7.63 -7.91 -22.23
CA PRO A 4 7.64 -6.99 -21.10
C PRO A 4 7.01 -5.64 -21.46
N ILE A 5 6.27 -5.07 -20.51
CA ILE A 5 5.70 -3.73 -20.59
C ILE A 5 6.76 -2.75 -20.09
N ILE A 6 7.07 -1.73 -20.89
CA ILE A 6 8.11 -0.76 -20.55
C ILE A 6 7.50 0.38 -19.73
N PHE A 7 8.10 0.65 -18.57
CA PHE A 7 7.75 1.76 -17.69
C PHE A 7 8.75 2.92 -17.81
N ILE A 8 10.05 2.59 -17.88
CA ILE A 8 11.14 3.54 -18.15
C ILE A 8 12.03 2.91 -19.21
N GLU A 9 12.21 3.61 -20.34
CA GLU A 9 12.98 3.11 -21.48
C GLU A 9 14.39 2.67 -21.04
N ASP A 10 14.77 1.47 -21.48
CA ASP A 10 16.04 0.81 -21.17
C ASP A 10 16.37 0.60 -19.67
N GLN A 11 15.47 0.93 -18.74
CA GLN A 11 15.73 0.88 -17.29
C GLN A 11 14.76 0.01 -16.49
N LEU A 12 13.45 0.15 -16.72
CA LEU A 12 12.42 -0.51 -15.91
C LEU A 12 11.31 -1.10 -16.77
N CYS A 13 11.10 -2.40 -16.65
CA CYS A 13 9.98 -3.11 -17.25
C CYS A 13 9.16 -3.90 -16.23
N PHE A 14 7.97 -4.31 -16.67
CA PHE A 14 7.03 -5.15 -15.94
C PHE A 14 6.67 -6.37 -16.79
N LEU A 15 6.64 -7.55 -16.17
CA LEU A 15 6.38 -8.81 -16.85
C LEU A 15 5.41 -9.67 -16.04
N VAL A 16 4.36 -10.15 -16.70
CA VAL A 16 3.50 -11.22 -16.17
C VAL A 16 4.00 -12.54 -16.73
N SER A 17 4.35 -13.51 -15.86
CA SER A 17 4.90 -14.80 -16.27
C SER A 17 4.50 -15.93 -15.32
N SER A 18 4.39 -17.16 -15.84
CA SER A 18 4.15 -18.35 -15.01
C SER A 18 5.38 -18.79 -14.21
N SER A 19 6.58 -18.39 -14.64
CA SER A 19 7.84 -18.61 -13.93
C SER A 19 8.73 -17.38 -14.02
N VAL A 20 9.55 -17.16 -13.00
CA VAL A 20 10.53 -16.07 -13.00
C VAL A 20 11.69 -16.47 -13.92
N PRO A 21 12.00 -15.70 -14.98
CA PRO A 21 13.10 -16.01 -15.87
C PRO A 21 14.45 -16.01 -15.13
N SER A 22 15.40 -16.82 -15.60
CA SER A 22 16.73 -16.91 -14.98
C SER A 22 17.54 -15.64 -15.25
N ASN A 23 18.12 -15.07 -14.19
CA ASN A 23 19.08 -13.96 -14.29
C ASN A 23 20.40 -14.35 -14.97
N ASN A 24 20.64 -15.64 -15.21
CA ASN A 24 21.78 -16.13 -15.98
C ASN A 24 21.50 -16.20 -17.49
N SER A 25 20.25 -16.01 -17.92
CA SER A 25 19.90 -15.97 -19.34
C SER A 25 19.93 -14.54 -19.88
N ARG A 26 20.75 -14.29 -20.92
CA ARG A 26 20.71 -13.02 -21.68
C ARG A 26 19.40 -12.95 -22.46
N GLY A 27 18.31 -12.60 -21.79
CA GLY A 27 17.01 -12.35 -22.41
C GLY A 27 17.07 -11.04 -23.19
N THR A 28 16.84 -11.09 -24.50
CA THR A 28 16.74 -9.90 -25.35
C THR A 28 15.31 -9.38 -25.38
N VAL A 29 15.07 -8.12 -25.01
CA VAL A 29 13.79 -7.44 -25.25
C VAL A 29 13.75 -6.98 -26.72
N SER A 30 12.84 -7.51 -27.54
CA SER A 30 12.77 -7.14 -28.96
C SER A 30 12.03 -5.81 -29.17
N ARG A 31 12.68 -4.88 -29.88
CA ARG A 31 12.12 -3.61 -30.36
C ARG A 31 11.21 -3.87 -31.57
N SER A 32 10.06 -3.18 -31.63
CA SER A 32 9.23 -3.12 -32.85
C SER A 32 9.21 -1.70 -33.40
N SER A 33 10.07 -1.41 -34.38
CA SER A 33 9.87 -0.34 -35.38
C SER A 33 10.93 -0.43 -36.47
N LYS A 34 10.49 -0.41 -37.74
CA LYS A 34 11.32 -0.36 -38.94
C LYS A 34 12.19 0.91 -38.95
N SER A 35 13.49 0.77 -38.67
CA SER A 35 14.58 1.46 -39.38
C SER A 35 15.91 0.82 -38.98
N ARG A 36 16.74 0.47 -39.97
CA ARG A 36 18.09 -0.06 -39.75
C ARG A 36 19.00 1.09 -39.30
N SER A 37 19.38 1.09 -38.02
CA SER A 37 20.54 1.83 -37.53
C SER A 37 21.42 0.92 -36.67
N LYS A 38 22.73 1.19 -36.70
CA LYS A 38 23.84 0.34 -36.27
C LYS A 38 23.76 -0.06 -34.79
N GLY A 39 23.85 -1.37 -34.53
CA GLY A 39 24.46 -2.00 -33.34
C GLY A 39 24.15 -1.41 -31.97
N ALA A 40 22.92 -1.52 -31.49
CA ALA A 40 22.65 -1.43 -30.05
C ALA A 40 22.92 -2.80 -29.42
N SER A 41 23.92 -2.89 -28.53
CA SER A 41 24.11 -4.05 -27.66
C SER A 41 22.79 -4.30 -26.90
N ALA A 42 22.24 -5.51 -26.96
CA ALA A 42 21.03 -5.82 -26.20
C ALA A 42 21.36 -5.72 -24.70
N SER A 43 20.72 -4.79 -23.99
CA SER A 43 20.87 -4.66 -22.53
C SER A 43 20.42 -5.96 -21.87
N SER A 44 21.25 -6.48 -20.98
CA SER A 44 20.90 -7.69 -20.21
C SER A 44 19.82 -7.34 -19.20
N VAL A 45 18.83 -8.22 -19.04
CA VAL A 45 17.70 -7.99 -18.13
C VAL A 45 17.93 -8.72 -16.81
N PHE A 46 17.70 -8.03 -15.69
CA PHE A 46 17.63 -8.60 -14.35
C PHE A 46 16.16 -8.71 -13.93
N TYR A 47 15.71 -9.93 -13.65
CA TYR A 47 14.34 -10.23 -13.24
C TYR A 47 14.24 -10.29 -11.70
N LEU A 48 13.23 -9.60 -11.17
CA LEU A 48 12.92 -9.57 -9.75
C LEU A 48 11.42 -9.76 -9.55
N THR A 49 11.02 -10.77 -8.79
CA THR A 49 9.61 -10.90 -8.38
C THR A 49 9.37 -10.22 -7.04
N VAL A 50 8.15 -9.69 -6.88
CA VAL A 50 7.68 -9.07 -5.64
C VAL A 50 6.48 -9.79 -5.01
N ASP A 51 6.01 -10.86 -5.65
CA ASP A 51 4.79 -11.59 -5.31
C ASP A 51 4.77 -12.19 -3.89
N ASN A 52 5.94 -12.47 -3.31
CA ASN A 52 6.10 -13.02 -1.95
C ASN A 52 6.94 -12.08 -1.06
N LYS A 53 7.18 -10.84 -1.53
CA LYS A 53 7.97 -9.84 -0.80
C LYS A 53 7.08 -8.81 -0.12
N PHE A 54 5.97 -8.49 -0.76
CA PHE A 54 4.94 -7.59 -0.24
C PHE A 54 3.62 -8.34 -0.28
N GLU A 55 3.23 -8.89 0.86
CA GLU A 55 2.04 -9.72 1.00
C GLU A 55 0.97 -8.93 1.73
N PHE A 56 -0.21 -8.88 1.13
CA PHE A 56 -1.38 -8.29 1.77
C PHE A 56 -1.92 -9.28 2.80
N GLN A 57 -2.21 -8.79 4.01
CA GLN A 57 -2.87 -9.58 5.06
C GLN A 57 -4.39 -9.34 4.95
N PRO A 58 -5.16 -10.31 4.43
CA PRO A 58 -6.59 -10.13 4.27
C PRO A 58 -7.33 -10.20 5.60
N PHE A 59 -8.35 -9.37 5.76
CA PHE A 59 -9.32 -9.52 6.85
C PHE A 59 -10.15 -10.78 6.65
N PHE A 60 -10.56 -11.07 5.40
CA PHE A 60 -11.23 -12.31 5.05
C PHE A 60 -10.55 -13.01 3.88
N GLU A 61 -9.97 -14.17 4.19
CA GLU A 61 -9.25 -14.98 3.21
C GLU A 61 -10.10 -15.22 1.95
N GLY A 62 -9.54 -14.89 0.79
CA GLY A 62 -10.25 -15.01 -0.49
C GLY A 62 -11.04 -13.77 -0.93
N TYR A 63 -11.34 -12.81 -0.04
CA TYR A 63 -12.14 -11.62 -0.35
C TYR A 63 -11.25 -10.41 -0.66
N ASP A 64 -10.87 -9.64 0.35
CA ASP A 64 -9.95 -8.52 0.21
C ASP A 64 -8.53 -9.02 -0.09
N PHE A 65 -7.79 -8.24 -0.86
CA PHE A 65 -6.46 -8.65 -1.31
C PHE A 65 -5.50 -7.48 -1.54
N GLY A 66 -5.97 -6.24 -1.37
CA GLY A 66 -5.23 -5.03 -1.70
C GLY A 66 -6.13 -3.78 -1.68
N PRO A 67 -5.59 -2.63 -2.07
CA PRO A 67 -4.20 -2.44 -2.50
C PRO A 67 -3.21 -2.60 -1.33
N LEU A 68 -1.95 -2.89 -1.65
CA LEU A 68 -0.87 -2.86 -0.65
C LEU A 68 -0.72 -1.44 -0.04
N HIS A 69 -0.61 -1.37 1.29
CA HIS A 69 -0.56 -0.13 2.07
C HIS A 69 0.76 0.67 1.91
N LEU A 70 0.83 1.84 2.56
CA LEU A 70 1.90 2.83 2.36
C LEU A 70 3.31 2.31 2.68
N ALA A 71 3.49 1.47 3.69
CA ALA A 71 4.80 0.88 3.98
C ALA A 71 5.27 -0.03 2.83
N HIS A 72 4.39 -0.85 2.26
CA HIS A 72 4.72 -1.65 1.08
C HIS A 72 5.11 -0.77 -0.11
N VAL A 73 4.36 0.30 -0.39
CA VAL A 73 4.71 1.28 -1.44
C VAL A 73 6.07 1.91 -1.16
N TYR A 74 6.32 2.33 0.07
CA TYR A 74 7.58 2.97 0.50
C TYR A 74 8.79 2.06 0.27
N TYR A 75 8.73 0.84 0.80
CA TYR A 75 9.81 -0.14 0.68
C TYR A 75 9.99 -0.66 -0.75
N PHE A 76 8.90 -0.79 -1.53
CA PHE A 76 8.99 -1.09 -2.96
C PHE A 76 9.75 0.01 -3.70
N CYS A 77 9.43 1.29 -3.47
CA CYS A 77 10.14 2.38 -4.11
C CYS A 77 11.63 2.40 -3.76
N ARG A 78 11.98 2.16 -2.49
CA ARG A 78 13.39 2.06 -2.07
C ARG A 78 14.12 0.89 -2.74
N LEU A 79 13.45 -0.25 -2.86
CA LEU A 79 13.98 -1.43 -3.53
C LEU A 79 14.25 -1.15 -5.02
N VAL A 80 13.31 -0.54 -5.72
CA VAL A 80 13.46 -0.18 -7.14
C VAL A 80 14.57 0.86 -7.32
N ASP A 81 14.58 1.94 -6.53
CA ASP A 81 15.63 2.97 -6.59
C ASP A 81 17.03 2.37 -6.35
N TYR A 82 17.16 1.46 -5.38
CA TYR A 82 18.40 0.74 -5.12
C TYR A 82 18.82 -0.11 -6.32
N LYS A 83 17.89 -0.91 -6.87
CA LYS A 83 18.18 -1.80 -7.99
C LYS A 83 18.48 -1.08 -9.29
N LEU A 84 17.79 0.02 -9.59
CA LEU A 84 18.11 0.85 -10.77
C LEU A 84 19.54 1.43 -10.67
N LYS A 85 19.96 1.90 -9.48
CA LYS A 85 21.33 2.38 -9.25
C LYS A 85 22.39 1.27 -9.39
N GLU A 86 22.10 0.07 -8.89
CA GLU A 86 22.97 -1.10 -9.01
C GLU A 86 23.13 -1.53 -10.47
N LEU A 87 22.02 -1.69 -11.18
CA LEU A 87 21.97 -2.24 -12.54
C LEU A 87 22.42 -1.23 -13.61
N ALA A 88 22.29 0.07 -13.38
CA ALA A 88 22.84 1.09 -14.26
C ALA A 88 24.36 0.94 -14.46
N LYS A 89 25.11 0.56 -13.41
CA LYS A 89 26.56 0.29 -13.49
C LYS A 89 26.89 -0.93 -14.35
N LEU A 90 25.96 -1.87 -14.42
CA LEU A 90 26.08 -3.12 -15.17
C LEU A 90 25.46 -3.02 -16.58
N GLN A 91 24.90 -1.86 -16.93
CA GLN A 91 24.13 -1.65 -18.16
C GLN A 91 22.99 -2.68 -18.31
N GLN A 92 22.34 -3.00 -17.20
CA GLN A 92 21.23 -3.95 -17.13
C GLN A 92 19.89 -3.24 -16.89
N GLN A 93 18.84 -3.78 -17.50
CA GLN A 93 17.46 -3.35 -17.27
C GLN A 93 16.86 -4.13 -16.09
N LEU A 94 16.14 -3.46 -15.19
CA LEU A 94 15.33 -4.13 -14.17
C LEU A 94 13.97 -4.53 -14.77
N CYS A 95 13.56 -5.79 -14.59
CA CYS A 95 12.19 -6.20 -14.86
C CYS A 95 11.52 -6.74 -13.60
N ILE A 96 10.45 -6.07 -13.16
CA ILE A 96 9.59 -6.56 -12.10
C ILE A 96 8.66 -7.63 -12.66
N VAL A 97 8.65 -8.80 -12.04
CA VAL A 97 7.90 -9.97 -12.50
C VAL A 97 6.79 -10.32 -11.51
N THR A 98 5.58 -10.51 -12.02
CA THR A 98 4.44 -11.05 -11.25
C THR A 98 3.93 -12.35 -11.88
N SER A 99 3.33 -13.20 -11.06
CA SER A 99 2.70 -14.45 -11.50
C SER A 99 1.42 -14.21 -12.32
N LEU A 100 0.81 -15.28 -12.81
CA LEU A 100 -0.50 -15.23 -13.48
C LEU A 100 -1.68 -15.00 -12.51
N ASN A 101 -1.44 -15.00 -11.20
CA ASN A 101 -2.49 -14.81 -10.19
C ASN A 101 -3.08 -13.38 -10.27
N GLY A 102 -4.40 -13.26 -10.48
CA GLY A 102 -5.07 -11.97 -10.69
C GLY A 102 -4.87 -10.96 -9.56
N LYS A 103 -4.86 -11.41 -8.30
CA LYS A 103 -4.66 -10.55 -7.11
C LYS A 103 -3.22 -10.03 -7.05
N LYS A 104 -2.23 -10.92 -7.25
CA LYS A 104 -0.81 -10.54 -7.28
C LYS A 104 -0.49 -9.59 -8.44
N ARG A 105 -1.09 -9.83 -9.61
CA ARG A 105 -0.96 -8.93 -10.77
C ARG A 105 -1.44 -7.52 -10.48
N ALA A 106 -2.62 -7.37 -9.87
CA ALA A 106 -3.18 -6.08 -9.51
C ALA A 106 -2.30 -5.34 -8.49
N ASN A 107 -1.83 -6.02 -7.44
CA ASN A 107 -0.93 -5.43 -6.45
C ASN A 107 0.45 -5.06 -7.01
N ALA A 108 1.04 -5.91 -7.84
CA ALA A 108 2.34 -5.62 -8.45
C ALA A 108 2.23 -4.42 -9.42
N ALA A 109 1.14 -4.33 -10.20
CA ALA A 109 0.87 -3.18 -11.05
C ALA A 109 0.58 -1.90 -10.24
N TRP A 110 -0.14 -2.00 -9.13
CA TRP A 110 -0.32 -0.90 -8.17
C TRP A 110 1.03 -0.36 -7.70
N LEU A 111 1.93 -1.22 -7.23
CA LEU A 111 3.28 -0.82 -6.79
C LEU A 111 4.08 -0.13 -7.91
N MET A 112 4.07 -0.70 -9.12
CA MET A 112 4.74 -0.11 -10.28
C MET A 112 4.21 1.28 -10.61
N CYS A 113 2.89 1.45 -10.65
CA CYS A 113 2.28 2.74 -10.97
C CYS A 113 2.50 3.76 -9.83
N ALA A 114 2.41 3.34 -8.57
CA ALA A 114 2.71 4.20 -7.42
C ALA A 114 4.17 4.67 -7.44
N TYR A 115 5.11 3.81 -7.84
CA TYR A 115 6.51 4.20 -8.07
C TYR A 115 6.64 5.28 -9.14
N MET A 116 5.98 5.13 -10.28
CA MET A 116 6.02 6.16 -11.34
C MET A 116 5.45 7.50 -10.86
N LEU A 117 4.38 7.48 -10.08
CA LEU A 117 3.77 8.69 -9.52
C LEU A 117 4.71 9.37 -8.51
N LEU A 118 5.22 8.61 -7.54
CA LEU A 118 6.00 9.15 -6.41
C LEU A 118 7.44 9.48 -6.77
N ARG A 119 8.11 8.63 -7.56
CA ARG A 119 9.55 8.74 -7.84
C ARG A 119 9.87 9.34 -9.21
N GLN A 120 8.96 9.18 -10.17
CA GLN A 120 9.11 9.73 -11.53
C GLN A 120 8.21 10.96 -11.78
N GLY A 121 7.44 11.39 -10.78
CA GLY A 121 6.61 12.60 -10.85
C GLY A 121 5.42 12.53 -11.82
N LYS A 122 5.04 11.31 -12.26
CA LYS A 122 3.97 11.12 -13.23
C LYS A 122 2.59 11.48 -12.66
N THR A 123 1.68 11.88 -13.54
CA THR A 123 0.25 11.95 -13.18
C THR A 123 -0.32 10.54 -12.98
N PRO A 124 -1.47 10.38 -12.30
CA PRO A 124 -2.15 9.09 -12.19
C PRO A 124 -2.36 8.39 -13.55
N GLU A 125 -2.82 9.15 -14.55
CA GLU A 125 -3.08 8.66 -15.89
C GLU A 125 -1.79 8.23 -16.61
N GLU A 126 -0.72 9.03 -16.50
CA GLU A 126 0.59 8.68 -17.09
C GLU A 126 1.22 7.45 -16.42
N ALA A 127 1.09 7.33 -15.10
CA ALA A 127 1.60 6.20 -14.34
C ALA A 127 0.88 4.89 -14.71
N TYR A 128 -0.43 4.96 -14.96
CA TYR A 128 -1.27 3.81 -15.31
C TYR A 128 -1.21 3.46 -16.81
N ALA A 129 -0.91 4.42 -17.69
CA ALA A 129 -0.94 4.26 -19.13
C ALA A 129 -0.21 3.02 -19.68
N PRO A 130 0.96 2.59 -19.16
CA PRO A 130 1.68 1.41 -19.68
C PRO A 130 0.89 0.10 -19.52
N VAL A 131 0.02 0.00 -18.51
CA VAL A 131 -0.69 -1.23 -18.16
C VAL A 131 -2.21 -1.13 -18.36
N LYS A 132 -2.70 -0.01 -18.89
CA LYS A 132 -4.14 0.28 -19.00
C LYS A 132 -4.93 -0.74 -19.84
N ASP A 133 -4.30 -1.26 -20.91
CA ASP A 133 -4.89 -2.20 -21.86
C ASP A 133 -4.42 -3.64 -21.63
N MET A 134 -3.89 -3.95 -20.43
CA MET A 134 -3.37 -5.28 -20.16
C MET A 134 -4.48 -6.33 -20.16
N TYR A 135 -4.22 -7.47 -20.82
CA TYR A 135 -5.13 -8.60 -20.87
C TYR A 135 -4.50 -9.87 -20.26
N PRO A 136 -5.23 -10.63 -19.41
CA PRO A 136 -6.56 -10.33 -18.85
C PRO A 136 -6.57 -9.03 -18.03
N PRO A 137 -7.71 -8.34 -17.86
CA PRO A 137 -7.76 -7.11 -17.06
C PRO A 137 -7.34 -7.37 -15.60
N PHE A 138 -6.96 -6.30 -14.90
CA PHE A 138 -6.75 -6.36 -13.45
C PHE A 138 -8.07 -6.50 -12.72
N ILE A 139 -8.09 -7.33 -11.68
CA ILE A 139 -9.21 -7.40 -10.75
C ILE A 139 -9.18 -6.11 -9.92
N PRO A 140 -10.29 -5.35 -9.83
CA PRO A 140 -10.32 -4.16 -9.00
C PRO A 140 -10.30 -4.54 -7.51
N PHE A 141 -9.90 -3.59 -6.67
CA PHE A 141 -9.86 -3.77 -5.21
C PHE A 141 -11.25 -3.60 -4.64
N ARG A 142 -11.59 -4.45 -3.67
CA ARG A 142 -12.90 -4.49 -3.01
C ARG A 142 -12.76 -4.19 -1.52
N ASP A 143 -13.90 -4.00 -0.87
CA ASP A 143 -13.97 -3.86 0.57
C ASP A 143 -13.62 -5.17 1.32
N ALA A 144 -13.47 -5.03 2.63
CA ALA A 144 -13.22 -6.12 3.57
C ALA A 144 -14.53 -6.76 4.10
N ALA A 145 -15.65 -6.68 3.39
CA ALA A 145 -16.89 -7.33 3.82
C ALA A 145 -16.93 -8.81 3.39
N GLN A 146 -17.61 -9.63 4.19
CA GLN A 146 -17.90 -11.06 3.88
C GLN A 146 -19.04 -11.26 2.87
N SER A 147 -19.46 -10.21 2.17
CA SER A 147 -20.56 -10.23 1.20
C SER A 147 -20.04 -10.07 -0.23
N MET A 148 -20.93 -10.00 -1.22
CA MET A 148 -20.52 -9.59 -2.56
C MET A 148 -20.11 -8.12 -2.53
N SER A 149 -19.03 -7.78 -3.25
CA SER A 149 -18.64 -6.38 -3.40
C SER A 149 -19.75 -5.59 -4.09
N THR A 150 -20.09 -4.45 -3.52
CA THR A 150 -21.06 -3.50 -4.09
C THR A 150 -20.40 -2.26 -4.66
N PHE A 151 -19.10 -2.09 -4.38
CA PHE A 151 -18.32 -0.94 -4.82
C PHE A 151 -16.83 -1.34 -4.90
N ASP A 152 -16.25 -1.20 -6.09
CA ASP A 152 -14.87 -1.56 -6.36
C ASP A 152 -14.04 -0.33 -6.72
N LEU A 153 -12.76 -0.34 -6.34
CA LEU A 153 -11.78 0.68 -6.70
C LEU A 153 -10.74 0.12 -7.67
N THR A 154 -10.49 0.84 -8.76
CA THR A 154 -9.45 0.47 -9.72
C THR A 154 -8.07 0.95 -9.26
N ILE A 155 -7.01 0.44 -9.89
CA ILE A 155 -5.64 0.96 -9.70
C ILE A 155 -5.60 2.48 -9.97
N LEU A 156 -6.32 2.97 -10.98
CA LEU A 156 -6.37 4.39 -11.31
C LEU A 156 -7.04 5.23 -10.21
N ASP A 157 -8.07 4.70 -9.56
CA ASP A 157 -8.73 5.38 -8.43
C ASP A 157 -7.76 5.49 -7.24
N CYS A 158 -7.04 4.41 -6.93
CA CYS A 158 -6.00 4.42 -5.89
C CYS A 158 -4.88 5.42 -6.22
N LEU A 159 -4.43 5.52 -7.47
CA LEU A 159 -3.41 6.49 -7.89
C LEU A 159 -3.88 7.93 -7.75
N ARG A 160 -5.15 8.22 -8.10
CA ARG A 160 -5.75 9.55 -7.92
C ARG A 160 -5.86 9.91 -6.44
N GLY A 161 -6.23 8.95 -5.59
CA GLY A 161 -6.20 9.09 -4.13
C GLY A 161 -4.81 9.41 -3.61
N LEU A 162 -3.79 8.63 -4.01
CA LEU A 162 -2.40 8.86 -3.63
C LEU A 162 -1.88 10.23 -4.10
N LYS A 163 -2.23 10.66 -5.33
CA LYS A 163 -1.85 11.98 -5.83
C LYS A 163 -2.40 13.10 -4.96
N LYS A 164 -3.67 13.01 -4.57
CA LYS A 164 -4.30 13.98 -3.66
C LYS A 164 -3.65 13.93 -2.27
N ALA A 165 -3.38 12.74 -1.74
CA ALA A 165 -2.69 12.59 -0.46
C ALA A 165 -1.33 13.30 -0.46
N VAL A 166 -0.55 13.19 -1.55
CA VAL A 166 0.70 13.94 -1.72
C VAL A 166 0.44 15.45 -1.83
N GLN A 167 -0.54 15.87 -2.64
CA GLN A 167 -0.86 17.30 -2.83
C GLN A 167 -1.28 18.00 -1.55
N PHE A 168 -2.02 17.31 -0.66
CA PHE A 168 -2.49 17.86 0.61
C PHE A 168 -1.54 17.56 1.79
N GLY A 169 -0.39 16.94 1.53
CA GLY A 169 0.60 16.64 2.58
C GLY A 169 0.20 15.53 3.54
N PHE A 170 -0.76 14.67 3.17
CA PHE A 170 -1.14 13.49 3.96
C PHE A 170 -0.10 12.37 3.82
N PHE A 171 0.65 12.39 2.71
CA PHE A 171 1.77 11.50 2.49
C PHE A 171 2.96 12.26 1.90
N ASP A 172 4.11 12.18 2.56
CA ASP A 172 5.39 12.71 2.12
C ASP A 172 6.40 11.55 2.09
N TYR A 173 6.78 11.12 0.88
CA TYR A 173 7.65 9.96 0.70
C TYR A 173 9.01 10.10 1.40
N ASP A 174 9.60 11.31 1.37
CA ASP A 174 10.95 11.52 1.87
C ASP A 174 10.97 11.63 3.41
N LYS A 175 9.83 11.92 4.04
CA LYS A 175 9.67 11.98 5.50
C LYS A 175 8.97 10.76 6.10
N PHE A 176 8.42 9.88 5.27
CA PHE A 176 7.66 8.73 5.74
C PHE A 176 8.55 7.73 6.51
N ASN A 177 8.14 7.39 7.73
CA ASN A 177 8.81 6.41 8.57
C ASN A 177 8.11 5.05 8.44
N GLY A 178 8.61 4.19 7.54
CA GLY A 178 8.06 2.86 7.33
C GLY A 178 8.19 1.93 8.53
N GLU A 179 9.23 2.09 9.36
CA GLU A 179 9.43 1.25 10.55
C GLU A 179 8.42 1.61 11.65
N GLU A 180 8.20 2.92 11.87
CA GLU A 180 7.19 3.38 12.82
C GLU A 180 5.78 2.99 12.39
N TYR A 181 5.46 3.13 11.10
CA TYR A 181 4.18 2.69 10.54
C TYR A 181 3.92 1.21 10.81
N LEU A 182 4.89 0.33 10.45
CA LEU A 182 4.77 -1.11 10.65
C LEU A 182 4.80 -1.52 12.12
N PHE A 183 5.42 -0.72 12.99
CA PHE A 183 5.40 -0.97 14.43
C PHE A 183 4.01 -0.74 14.99
N TYR A 184 3.41 0.41 14.74
CA TYR A 184 2.14 0.79 15.35
C TYR A 184 0.90 0.16 14.70
N GLU A 185 0.99 -0.37 13.48
CA GLU A 185 -0.11 -1.15 12.88
C GLU A 185 -0.35 -2.49 13.61
N GLN A 186 0.62 -2.97 14.38
CA GLN A 186 0.51 -4.24 15.10
C GLN A 186 -0.46 -4.12 16.27
N VAL A 187 -1.26 -5.18 16.47
CA VAL A 187 -2.21 -5.28 17.59
C VAL A 187 -1.50 -5.13 18.94
N GLU A 188 -0.30 -5.69 19.06
CA GLU A 188 0.50 -5.64 20.28
C GLU A 188 1.09 -4.25 20.57
N ASN A 189 1.00 -3.32 19.62
CA ASN A 189 1.54 -1.97 19.72
C ASN A 189 0.47 -0.87 19.57
N GLY A 190 -0.80 -1.25 19.49
CA GLY A 190 -1.94 -0.34 19.55
C GLY A 190 -2.84 -0.32 18.33
N ASP A 191 -2.56 -1.12 17.29
CA ASP A 191 -3.39 -1.24 16.08
C ASP A 191 -3.87 0.12 15.56
N LEU A 192 -2.90 0.98 15.21
CA LEU A 192 -3.15 2.36 14.85
C LEU A 192 -2.37 2.80 13.63
N ASN A 193 -2.97 3.72 12.89
CA ASN A 193 -2.37 4.35 11.73
C ASN A 193 -2.71 5.84 11.68
N TRP A 194 -1.74 6.67 11.30
CA TRP A 194 -1.99 8.06 10.92
C TRP A 194 -2.76 8.09 9.59
N ILE A 195 -3.94 8.71 9.60
CA ILE A 195 -4.73 8.97 8.39
C ILE A 195 -4.36 10.33 7.81
N VAL A 196 -4.21 11.32 8.68
CA VAL A 196 -3.68 12.65 8.35
C VAL A 196 -2.61 13.00 9.38
N PRO A 197 -1.32 13.09 9.00
CA PRO A 197 -0.23 13.36 9.93
C PRO A 197 -0.48 14.61 10.79
N GLY A 198 -0.34 14.48 12.10
CA GLY A 198 -0.56 15.56 13.07
C GLY A 198 -2.02 15.98 13.26
N LYS A 199 -2.99 15.28 12.65
CA LYS A 199 -4.41 15.66 12.73
C LYS A 199 -5.36 14.51 13.05
N CYS A 200 -5.18 13.34 12.45
CA CYS A 200 -6.13 12.24 12.56
C CYS A 200 -5.41 10.89 12.62
N ILE A 201 -5.69 10.11 13.67
CA ILE A 201 -5.27 8.74 13.87
C ILE A 201 -6.53 7.88 13.89
N ALA A 202 -6.53 6.78 13.14
CA ALA A 202 -7.50 5.70 13.32
C ALA A 202 -6.81 4.60 14.14
N PHE A 203 -7.50 4.07 15.15
CA PHE A 203 -6.96 3.05 16.03
C PHE A 203 -8.07 2.13 16.55
N SER A 204 -7.68 0.92 16.95
CA SER A 204 -8.62 -0.05 17.53
C SER A 204 -9.19 0.41 18.87
N GLY A 205 -10.46 0.12 19.10
CA GLY A 205 -11.16 0.53 20.32
C GLY A 205 -10.53 -0.11 21.57
N PRO A 206 -10.09 0.68 22.58
CA PRO A 206 -9.44 0.12 23.75
C PRO A 206 -10.39 -0.75 24.58
N HIS A 207 -9.83 -1.78 25.19
CA HIS A 207 -10.54 -2.70 26.07
C HIS A 207 -10.55 -2.18 27.51
N PRO A 208 -11.55 -2.55 28.32
CA PRO A 208 -11.60 -2.15 29.72
C PRO A 208 -10.50 -2.82 30.57
N ARG A 209 -9.98 -3.97 30.14
CA ARG A 209 -8.93 -4.73 30.82
C ARG A 209 -7.92 -5.25 29.79
N ARG A 210 -6.67 -5.38 30.23
CA ARG A 210 -5.56 -5.84 29.39
C ARG A 210 -5.71 -7.30 28.96
N LEU A 211 -6.12 -8.20 29.85
CA LEU A 211 -6.48 -9.57 29.46
C LEU A 211 -7.96 -9.64 29.08
N GLY A 212 -8.22 -9.92 27.81
CA GLY A 212 -9.56 -10.13 27.28
C GLY A 212 -10.14 -11.49 27.68
N SER A 213 -11.46 -11.62 27.57
CA SER A 213 -12.16 -12.91 27.78
C SER A 213 -11.85 -13.95 26.70
N ASP A 214 -11.31 -13.50 25.57
CA ASP A 214 -10.80 -14.29 24.45
C ASP A 214 -9.38 -14.84 24.69
N GLY A 215 -8.74 -14.47 25.81
CA GLY A 215 -7.39 -14.90 26.16
C GLY A 215 -6.29 -14.06 25.52
N TYR A 216 -6.64 -13.02 24.75
CA TYR A 216 -5.67 -12.13 24.12
C TYR A 216 -5.37 -10.90 24.98
N MET A 217 -4.17 -10.34 24.78
CA MET A 217 -3.76 -9.10 25.42
C MET A 217 -4.18 -7.93 24.55
N HIS A 218 -5.00 -7.04 25.11
CA HIS A 218 -5.56 -5.87 24.45
C HIS A 218 -5.02 -4.59 25.08
N PHE A 219 -4.95 -3.53 24.29
CA PHE A 219 -4.66 -2.20 24.81
C PHE A 219 -5.84 -1.68 25.64
N THR A 220 -5.51 -1.11 26.79
CA THR A 220 -6.40 -0.31 27.61
C THR A 220 -6.21 1.18 27.28
N PRO A 221 -7.13 2.08 27.69
CA PRO A 221 -6.96 3.52 27.46
C PRO A 221 -5.58 4.06 27.87
N GLU A 222 -5.07 3.63 29.02
CA GLU A 222 -3.82 4.08 29.64
C GLU A 222 -2.60 3.76 28.79
N ASP A 223 -2.64 2.65 28.05
CA ASP A 223 -1.53 2.23 27.19
C ASP A 223 -1.28 3.23 26.05
N TYR A 224 -2.29 4.05 25.69
CA TYR A 224 -2.17 5.09 24.67
C TYR A 224 -1.68 6.44 25.21
N PHE A 225 -1.70 6.67 26.52
CA PHE A 225 -1.56 8.04 27.06
C PHE A 225 -0.23 8.70 26.71
N ASP A 226 0.89 8.00 26.89
CA ASP A 226 2.21 8.56 26.67
C ASP A 226 2.46 8.87 25.19
N MET A 227 2.05 7.96 24.29
CA MET A 227 2.18 8.18 22.85
C MET A 227 1.27 9.32 22.39
N PHE A 228 0.01 9.36 22.84
CA PHE A 228 -0.96 10.38 22.44
C PHE A 228 -0.54 11.77 22.90
N LYS A 229 -0.05 11.90 24.15
CA LYS A 229 0.51 13.17 24.64
C LYS A 229 1.73 13.61 23.84
N ARG A 230 2.66 12.68 23.54
CA ARG A 230 3.85 12.97 22.73
C ARG A 230 3.48 13.45 21.32
N TRP A 231 2.43 12.89 20.74
CA TRP A 231 1.95 13.25 19.41
C TRP A 231 0.98 14.43 19.39
N GLY A 232 0.67 15.03 20.54
CA GLY A 232 -0.23 16.17 20.63
C GLY A 232 -1.70 15.83 20.40
N VAL A 233 -2.10 14.57 20.58
CA VAL A 233 -3.51 14.17 20.54
C VAL A 233 -4.23 14.82 21.71
N SER A 234 -5.25 15.63 21.41
CA SER A 234 -6.04 16.35 22.41
C SER A 234 -7.45 15.81 22.58
N GLY A 235 -7.92 14.97 21.67
CA GLY A 235 -9.30 14.48 21.64
C GLY A 235 -9.41 13.06 21.11
N ILE A 236 -10.31 12.28 21.71
CA ILE A 236 -10.71 10.94 21.29
C ILE A 236 -12.18 10.98 20.88
N VAL A 237 -12.49 10.38 19.75
CA VAL A 237 -13.85 10.18 19.28
C VAL A 237 -14.16 8.70 19.24
N ARG A 238 -15.25 8.30 19.89
CA ARG A 238 -15.71 6.90 19.92
C ARG A 238 -17.00 6.75 19.12
N PHE A 239 -16.95 5.87 18.13
CA PHE A 239 -18.10 5.54 17.27
C PHE A 239 -18.80 4.22 17.66
N ASN A 240 -18.14 3.37 18.46
CA ASN A 240 -18.63 2.03 18.80
C ASN A 240 -19.32 1.98 20.17
N LYS A 241 -19.82 0.78 20.51
CA LYS A 241 -20.42 0.51 21.82
C LYS A 241 -19.44 0.86 22.94
N LYS A 242 -19.96 1.41 24.04
CA LYS A 242 -19.15 1.79 25.22
C LYS A 242 -18.63 0.55 25.95
N ILE A 243 -17.45 0.07 25.53
CA ILE A 243 -16.76 -1.07 26.16
C ILE A 243 -15.73 -0.64 27.22
N TYR A 244 -15.40 0.66 27.28
CA TYR A 244 -14.53 1.27 28.30
C TYR A 244 -15.12 2.57 28.86
N ASP A 245 -14.69 2.98 30.05
CA ASP A 245 -15.11 4.25 30.66
C ASP A 245 -14.33 5.43 30.07
N ALA A 246 -15.05 6.40 29.47
CA ALA A 246 -14.47 7.62 28.90
C ALA A 246 -13.70 8.46 29.93
N ARG A 247 -14.05 8.35 31.23
CA ARG A 247 -13.35 9.05 32.32
C ARG A 247 -11.87 8.70 32.41
N ARG A 248 -11.47 7.51 31.94
CA ARG A 248 -10.05 7.12 31.89
C ARG A 248 -9.25 8.08 31.02
N PHE A 249 -9.82 8.56 29.91
CA PHE A 249 -9.19 9.58 29.08
C PHE A 249 -9.38 11.00 29.65
N THR A 250 -10.60 11.37 30.06
CA THR A 250 -10.87 12.76 30.47
C THR A 250 -10.15 13.17 31.76
N GLN A 251 -9.97 12.25 32.71
CA GLN A 251 -9.17 12.48 33.92
C GLN A 251 -7.66 12.58 33.63
N ASN A 252 -7.22 12.23 32.42
CA ASN A 252 -5.82 12.25 32.00
C ASN A 252 -5.51 13.32 30.95
N GLY A 253 -6.40 14.31 30.78
CA GLY A 253 -6.16 15.51 29.99
C GLY A 253 -6.59 15.43 28.53
N PHE A 254 -7.38 14.43 28.15
CA PHE A 254 -7.94 14.32 26.80
C PHE A 254 -9.42 14.68 26.76
N ASN A 255 -9.86 15.34 25.68
CA ASN A 255 -11.29 15.46 25.39
C ASN A 255 -11.82 14.11 24.89
N HIS A 256 -13.05 13.76 25.23
CA HIS A 256 -13.68 12.52 24.80
C HIS A 256 -15.09 12.78 24.29
N HIS A 257 -15.40 12.29 23.09
CA HIS A 257 -16.67 12.47 22.42
C HIS A 257 -17.24 11.11 22.00
N ASP A 258 -18.53 10.90 22.28
CA ASP A 258 -19.26 9.70 21.88
C ASP A 258 -20.22 10.04 20.72
N PHE A 259 -19.98 9.44 19.56
CA PHE A 259 -20.84 9.54 18.37
C PHE A 259 -21.24 8.15 17.88
N PHE A 260 -22.06 7.46 18.66
CA PHE A 260 -22.39 6.06 18.42
C PHE A 260 -23.27 5.85 17.18
N PHE A 261 -22.90 4.88 16.35
CA PHE A 261 -23.79 4.26 15.36
C PHE A 261 -23.58 2.74 15.34
N VAL A 262 -24.55 2.02 14.77
CA VAL A 262 -24.53 0.55 14.73
C VAL A 262 -23.41 0.06 13.82
N ASP A 263 -22.70 -0.99 14.26
CA ASP A 263 -21.62 -1.60 13.49
C ASP A 263 -22.10 -2.10 12.11
N GLY A 264 -21.32 -1.83 11.07
CA GLY A 264 -21.71 -2.02 9.67
C GLY A 264 -22.81 -1.09 9.15
N GLY A 265 -23.36 -0.21 10.00
CA GLY A 265 -24.36 0.79 9.63
C GLY A 265 -23.75 2.09 9.10
N LEU A 266 -24.61 2.96 8.57
CA LEU A 266 -24.22 4.30 8.12
C LEU A 266 -24.49 5.32 9.25
N PRO A 267 -23.58 6.28 9.51
CA PRO A 267 -23.86 7.40 10.41
C PRO A 267 -24.98 8.28 9.83
N THR A 268 -25.71 8.98 10.71
CA THR A 268 -26.69 10.00 10.31
C THR A 268 -25.99 11.34 10.09
N GLU A 269 -26.64 12.31 9.44
CA GLU A 269 -26.06 13.66 9.22
C GLU A 269 -25.67 14.42 10.51
N VAL A 270 -26.18 13.98 11.67
CA VAL A 270 -25.93 14.60 12.99
C VAL A 270 -24.64 14.07 13.63
N ILE A 271 -24.12 12.95 13.14
CA ILE A 271 -22.91 12.26 13.60
C ILE A 271 -21.77 12.55 12.62
#